data_AF-A0A357T5X7-F1
#
_entry.id   AF-A0A357T5X7-F1
#
_cell.length_a   1.000
_cell.length_b   1.000
_cell.length_c   1.000
_cell.angle_alpha   90.00
_cell.angle_beta   90.00
_cell.angle_gamma   90.00
#
_symmetry.space_group_name_H-M   'P 1'
#
loop_
_entity.id
_entity.type
_entity.pdbx_description
1 polymer ?
#
loop_
_entity_poly.entity_id
_entity_poly.type
_entity_poly.pdbx_seq_one_letter_code
_entity_poly.pdbx_strand_id
1 'polypeptide(L)' 'TRTVDVHVRRLRQKIEENPAQPYWLETVRGVGYRIREA' A
#
# COMPACT_ATOMS: atom_id res chain seq x y z
N THR A 1 -0.99 -11.46 -11.59
CA THR A 1 -1.42 -10.56 -10.49
C THR A 1 -0.35 -10.28 -9.43
N ARG A 2 0.79 -11.00 -9.36
CA ARG A 2 1.88 -10.76 -8.38
C ARG A 2 2.67 -9.44 -8.54
N THR A 3 2.52 -8.78 -9.68
CA THR A 3 3.26 -7.55 -10.03
C THR A 3 2.76 -6.35 -9.24
N VAL A 4 1.45 -6.26 -9.00
CA VAL A 4 0.83 -5.15 -8.25
C VAL A 4 1.35 -5.12 -6.82
N ASP A 5 1.40 -6.26 -6.13
CA ASP A 5 1.89 -6.35 -4.76
C ASP A 5 3.35 -5.89 -4.62
N VAL A 6 4.19 -6.22 -5.61
CA VAL A 6 5.60 -5.77 -5.62
C VAL A 6 5.68 -4.26 -5.78
N HIS A 7 4.92 -3.69 -6.71
CA HIS A 7 4.90 -2.24 -6.91
C HIS A 7 4.31 -1.51 -5.70
N VAL A 8 3.24 -2.03 -5.12
CA VAL A 8 2.63 -1.52 -3.88
C VAL A 8 3.62 -1.55 -2.71
N ARG A 9 4.36 -2.65 -2.53
CA ARG A 9 5.37 -2.73 -1.47
C ARG A 9 6.49 -1.70 -1.67
N ARG A 10 7.00 -1.57 -2.90
CA ARG A 10 8.03 -0.56 -3.24
C ARG A 10 7.51 0.86 -3.07
N LEU A 11 6.24 1.11 -3.39
CA LEU A 11 5.61 2.41 -3.20
C LEU A 11 5.51 2.74 -1.70
N ARG A 12 4.99 1.81 -0.88
CA ARG A 12 4.91 1.98 0.57
C ARG A 12 6.26 2.31 1.20
N GLN A 13 7.33 1.64 0.77
CA GLN A 13 8.69 1.95 1.25
C GLN A 13 9.18 3.36 0.95
N LYS A 14 8.59 4.05 -0.04
CA LYS A 14 8.99 5.40 -0.44
C LYS A 14 8.10 6.48 0.17
N ILE A 15 6.81 6.19 0.37
CA ILE A 15 5.81 7.20 0.80
C ILE A 15 5.39 7.07 2.25
N GLU A 16 5.54 5.89 2.86
CA GLU A 16 5.16 5.65 4.26
C GLU A 16 6.38 5.83 5.15
N GLU A 17 6.21 6.53 6.28
CA GLU A 17 7.25 6.58 7.31
C GLU A 17 7.47 5.22 7.97
N ASN A 18 6.39 4.44 8.15
CA ASN A 18 6.45 3.09 8.67
C ASN A 18 5.69 2.10 7.76
N PRO A 19 6.39 1.27 6.96
CA PRO A 19 5.76 0.30 6.09
C PRO A 19 4.92 -0.77 6.81
N ALA A 20 5.16 -1.00 8.11
CA ALA A 20 4.39 -1.92 8.94
C ALA A 20 3.04 -1.33 9.39
N GLN A 21 2.91 0.00 9.34
CA GLN A 21 1.70 0.74 9.67
C GLN A 21 1.41 1.76 8.56
N PRO A 22 0.98 1.30 7.37
CA PRO A 22 0.76 2.19 6.24
C PRO A 22 -0.42 3.14 6.52
N TYR A 23 -0.16 4.44 6.40
CA TYR A 23 -1.15 5.50 6.60
C TYR A 23 -1.83 5.87 5.28
N TRP A 24 -1.05 5.95 4.20
CA TRP A 24 -1.52 6.39 2.89
C TRP A 24 -2.10 5.26 2.05
N LEU A 25 -1.49 4.07 2.07
CA LEU A 25 -1.92 2.94 1.24
C LEU A 25 -2.49 1.79 2.07
N GLU A 26 -3.81 1.67 2.10
CA GLU A 26 -4.54 0.65 2.87
C GLU A 26 -4.78 -0.63 2.04
N THR A 27 -4.58 -1.80 2.65
CA THR A 27 -4.97 -3.07 2.02
C THR A 27 -6.40 -3.43 2.41
N VAL A 28 -7.30 -3.50 1.44
CA VAL A 28 -8.68 -3.96 1.62
C VAL A 28 -8.76 -5.43 1.21
N ARG A 29 -8.85 -6.33 2.20
CA ARG A 29 -8.88 -7.78 1.95
C ARG A 29 -10.09 -8.15 1.08
N GLY A 30 -9.84 -8.95 0.03
CA GLY A 30 -10.88 -9.38 -0.92
C GLY A 30 -11.22 -8.36 -2.01
N VAL A 31 -10.65 -7.14 -1.95
CA VAL A 31 -10.89 -6.07 -2.93
C VAL A 31 -9.59 -5.62 -3.59
N GLY A 32 -8.57 -5.27 -2.80
CA GLY A 32 -7.29 -4.78 -3.33
C GLY A 32 -6.64 -3.72 -2.43
N TYR A 33 -6.19 -2.63 -3.03
CA TYR A 33 -5.49 -1.54 -2.36
C TYR A 33 -6.24 -0.22 -2.53
N ARG A 34 -6.31 0.59 -1.49
CA ARG A 34 -6.92 1.93 -1.53
C ARG A 34 -5.92 2.97 -1.07
N ILE A 35 -6.00 4.16 -1.65
CA ILE A 35 -5.28 5.33 -1.17
C ILE A 35 -6.19 6.07 -0.20
N ARG A 36 -5.67 6.40 0.98
CA ARG A 36 -6.33 7.26 1.94
C ARG A 36 -6.09 8.70 1.50
N GLU A 37 -7.09 9.32 0.91
CA GLU A 37 -7.08 10.76 0.63
C GLU A 37 -7.30 11.50 1.96
N ALA A 38 -6.52 12.58 2.16
CA ALA A 38 -6.61 13.45 3.33
C ALA A 38 -7.70 14.51 3.15
#